data_AF-A0A1C9W5N0-F1
#
_entry.id   AF-A0A1C9W5N0-F1
#
_cell.length_a   1.000
_cell.length_b   1.000
_cell.length_c   1.000
_cell.angle_alpha   90.00
_cell.angle_beta   90.00
_cell.angle_gamma   90.00
#
_symmetry.space_group_name_H-M   'P 1'
#
loop_
_entity.id
_entity.type
_entity.pdbx_description
1 polymer ?
#
loop_
_entity_poly.entity_id
_entity_poly.type
_entity_poly.pdbx_seq_one_letter_code
_entity_poly.pdbx_strand_id
1 'polypeptide(L)' 'MFKLSDLFILLAVAVSFILSGYLWFNGYKEQGIFTALWVPSILCFGIYFKVSALLARRK' A
#
# COMPACT_ATOMS: atom_id res chain seq x y z
N MET A 1 -10.34 -15.08 -6.30
CA MET A 1 -9.55 -15.69 -5.20
C MET A 1 -8.41 -14.73 -4.86
N PHE A 2 -8.33 -14.27 -3.62
CA PHE A 2 -7.19 -13.46 -3.16
C PHE A 2 -5.91 -14.28 -3.34
N LYS A 3 -4.95 -13.76 -4.09
CA LYS A 3 -3.63 -14.39 -4.18
C LYS A 3 -2.81 -13.96 -2.98
N LEU A 4 -1.83 -14.79 -2.63
CA LEU A 4 -0.81 -14.43 -1.63
C LEU A 4 -0.17 -13.07 -1.94
N SER A 5 -0.04 -12.72 -3.22
CA SER A 5 0.40 -11.41 -3.71
C SER A 5 -0.47 -10.24 -3.23
N ASP A 6 -1.79 -10.38 -3.25
CA ASP A 6 -2.71 -9.33 -2.76
C ASP A 6 -2.52 -9.11 -1.26
N LEU A 7 -2.29 -10.19 -0.50
CA LEU A 7 -2.06 -10.14 0.94
C LEU A 7 -0.76 -9.38 1.28
N PHE A 8 0.33 -9.63 0.55
CA PHE A 8 1.58 -8.89 0.74
C PHE A 8 1.42 -7.39 0.51
N ILE A 9 0.65 -6.99 -0.50
CA ILE A 9 0.43 -5.57 -0.79
C ILE A 9 -0.45 -4.94 0.28
N LEU A 10 -1.53 -5.59 0.70
CA LEU A 10 -2.37 -5.10 1.80
C LEU A 10 -1.59 -5.00 3.12
N LEU A 11 -0.70 -5.94 3.39
CA LEU A 11 0.19 -5.89 4.55
C LEU A 11 1.15 -4.70 4.45
N ALA A 12 1.75 -4.45 3.28
CA ALA A 12 2.60 -3.28 3.06
C ALA A 12 1.84 -1.95 3.26
N VAL A 13 0.59 -1.86 2.79
CA VAL A 13 -0.29 -0.70 3.03
C VAL A 13 -0.55 -0.52 4.52
N ALA A 14 -0.88 -1.60 5.24
CA ALA A 14 -1.15 -1.56 6.68
C ALA A 14 0.08 -1.11 7.48
N VAL A 15 1.27 -1.64 7.17
CA VAL A 15 2.53 -1.25 7.81
C VAL A 15 2.85 0.22 7.55
N SER A 16 2.68 0.69 6.30
CA SER A 16 2.89 2.10 5.94
C SER A 16 1.96 3.04 6.72
N PHE A 17 0.68 2.64 6.87
CA PHE A 17 -0.30 3.41 7.63
C PHE A 17 0.03 3.48 9.13
N ILE A 18 0.40 2.34 9.74
CA ILE A 18 0.79 2.29 11.16
C ILE A 18 2.05 3.15 11.38
N LEU A 19 3.03 3.07 10.49
CA LEU A 19 4.27 3.85 10.58
C LEU A 19 3.99 5.36 10.48
N SER A 20 3.11 5.77 9.57
CA SER A 20 2.69 7.17 9.42
C SER A 20 2.00 7.68 10.70
N GLY A 21 1.07 6.89 11.26
CA GLY A 21 0.45 7.21 12.55
C GLY A 21 1.47 7.31 13.68
N TYR A 22 2.39 6.34 13.77
CA TYR A 22 3.46 6.35 14.77
C TYR A 22 4.32 7.62 14.68
N LEU A 23 4.78 8.00 13.48
CA LEU A 23 5.57 9.21 13.25
C LEU A 23 4.80 10.47 13.63
N TRP A 24 3.51 10.55 13.26
CA TRP A 24 2.65 11.68 13.57
C TRP A 24 2.51 11.92 15.08
N PHE A 25 2.25 10.85 15.85
CA PHE A 25 2.12 10.94 17.31
C PHE A 25 3.44 11.15 18.05
N ASN A 26 4.58 10.82 17.45
CA ASN A 26 5.92 11.09 18.00
C ASN A 26 6.44 12.50 17.69
N GLY A 27 5.64 13.36 17.03
CA GLY A 27 6.01 14.74 16.70
C GLY A 27 6.74 14.92 15.36
N TYR A 28 7.02 13.83 14.65
CA TYR A 28 7.63 13.80 13.31
C TYR A 28 6.57 14.01 12.22
N LYS A 29 5.93 15.19 12.21
CA LYS A 29 4.77 15.48 11.36
C LYS A 29 5.09 15.44 9.86
N GLU A 30 6.20 16.03 9.44
CA GLU A 30 6.62 16.05 8.03
C GLU A 30 6.90 14.63 7.50
N GLN A 31 7.63 13.82 8.28
CA GLN A 31 7.86 12.42 7.93
C GLN A 31 6.55 11.63 7.91
N GLY A 32 5.68 11.86 8.90
CA GLY A 32 4.36 11.23 9.00
C GLY A 32 3.50 11.49 7.76
N ILE A 33 3.41 12.75 7.31
CA ILE A 33 2.69 13.15 6.09
C ILE A 33 3.31 12.49 4.86
N PHE A 34 4.64 12.51 4.74
CA PHE A 34 5.33 11.89 3.61
C PHE A 34 5.05 10.39 3.53
N THR A 35 5.10 9.66 4.65
CA THR A 35 4.70 8.25 4.70
C THR A 35 3.20 8.05 4.48
N ALA A 36 2.33 8.98 4.88
CA ALA A 36 0.90 8.89 4.62
C ALA A 36 0.59 8.91 3.11
N LEU A 37 1.36 9.68 2.33
CA LEU A 37 1.25 9.72 0.87
C LEU A 37 1.61 8.37 0.21
N TRP A 38 2.46 7.57 0.85
CA TRP A 38 2.86 6.27 0.30
C TRP A 38 1.73 5.24 0.39
N VAL A 39 0.83 5.37 1.37
CA VAL A 39 -0.31 4.47 1.57
C VAL A 39 -1.18 4.33 0.31
N PRO A 40 -1.72 5.42 -0.29
CA PRO A 40 -2.49 5.32 -1.54
C PRO A 40 -1.62 4.91 -2.74
N SER A 41 -0.33 5.27 -2.79
CA SER A 41 0.57 4.86 -3.87
C SER A 41 0.78 3.35 -3.92
N ILE A 42 1.02 2.71 -2.77
CA ILE A 42 1.20 1.25 -2.66
C ILE A 42 -0.12 0.54 -3.01
N LEU A 43 -1.26 1.08 -2.57
CA LEU A 43 -2.57 0.52 -2.88
C LEU A 43 -2.87 0.57 -4.40
N CYS A 44 -2.66 1.72 -5.03
CA CYS A 44 -2.79 1.88 -6.49
C CYS A 44 -1.87 0.94 -7.26
N PHE A 45 -0.62 0.79 -6.80
CA PHE A 45 0.34 -0.15 -7.39
C PHE A 45 -0.19 -1.60 -7.34
N GLY A 46 -0.76 -2.02 -6.21
CA GLY A 46 -1.37 -3.34 -6.10
C GLY A 46 -2.56 -3.56 -7.01
N ILE A 47 -3.45 -2.57 -7.11
CA ILE A 47 -4.60 -2.62 -8.02
C ILE A 47 -4.11 -2.74 -9.46
N TYR A 48 -3.13 -1.92 -9.87
CA TYR A 48 -2.56 -1.95 -11.22
C TYR A 48 -1.98 -3.33 -11.59
N PHE A 49 -1.18 -3.93 -10.68
CA PHE A 49 -0.63 -5.26 -10.89
C PHE A 49 -1.71 -6.34 -10.99
N LYS A 50 -2.74 -6.26 -10.14
CA LYS A 50 -3.86 -7.20 -10.18
C LYS A 50 -4.63 -7.12 -11.48
N VAL A 51 -4.96 -5.91 -11.93
CA VAL A 51 -5.67 -5.68 -13.20
C VAL A 51 -4.83 -6.17 -14.37
N SER A 52 -3.54 -5.86 -14.41
CA SER A 52 -2.62 -6.33 -15.46
C SER A 52 -2.54 -7.87 -15.49
N ALA A 53 -2.45 -8.51 -14.33
CA ALA A 53 -2.43 -9.97 -14.24
C ALA A 53 -3.75 -10.63 -14.64
N LEU A 54 -4.89 -9.97 -14.40
CA LEU A 54 -6.20 -10.43 -14.87
C LEU A 54 -6.33 -10.29 -16.39
N LEU A 55 -5.86 -9.17 -16.95
CA LEU A 55 -5.88 -8.93 -18.39
C LEU A 55 -5.00 -9.95 -19.15
N ALA A 56 -3.83 -10.28 -18.61
CA ALA A 56 -2.92 -11.28 -19.18
C ALA A 56 -3.51 -12.69 -19.22
N ARG A 57 -4.45 -13.03 -18.32
CA ARG A 57 -5.15 -14.32 -18.30
C ARG A 57 -6.33 -14.40 -19.27
N ARG A 58 -6.73 -13.27 -19.86
CA ARG A 58 -7.89 -13.17 -20.77
C ARG A 58 -7.48 -13.30 -22.24
N LYS A 59 -6.18 -13.29 -22.54
CA LYS A 59 -5.59 -13.75 -23.81
C LYS A 59 -5.28 -15.24 -23.71
#